data_AF-A0A5B8MI72-F1
#
_entry.id   AF-A0A5B8MI72-F1
#
_cell.length_a   1.000
_cell.length_b   1.000
_cell.length_c   1.000
_cell.angle_alpha   90.00
_cell.angle_beta   90.00
_cell.angle_gamma   90.00
#
_symmetry.space_group_name_H-M   'P 1'
#
loop_
_entity.id
_entity.type
_entity.pdbx_description
1 polymer ?
#
loop_
_entity_poly.entity_id
_entity_poly.type
_entity_poly.pdbx_seq_one_letter_code
_entity_poly.pdbx_strand_id
1 'polypeptide(L)'
;MRASGGSRLSARQASFLEELQHTSDCNETVKELLELKENSRQIRSNLVDLQVKRKCLLHGLEKWSRLSDMARRNRQGSEVLARKYPGSMRGEATKLKSFYRRVDARLQHEKADIESQLLANDGKIEKVKDEGRGCRAAQQEKYEEYTLLRNKIANCQEHQRHCLFARTLWQPTPCGV
;
A
#
# COMPACT_ATOMS: atom_id res chain seq x y z
N MET A 1 38.15 -45.37 -25.91
CA MET A 1 37.39 -44.16 -26.31
C MET A 1 36.69 -43.61 -25.08
N ARG A 2 36.99 -42.35 -24.70
CA ARG A 2 36.38 -41.66 -23.55
C ARG A 2 34.97 -41.23 -23.94
N ALA A 3 33.97 -41.66 -23.18
CA ALA A 3 32.63 -41.11 -23.25
C ALA A 3 32.36 -40.25 -22.00
N SER A 4 32.02 -38.98 -22.26
CA SER A 4 31.03 -38.18 -21.53
C SER A 4 31.14 -38.08 -20.00
N GLY A 5 31.98 -37.16 -19.51
CA GLY A 5 31.87 -36.61 -18.15
C GLY A 5 31.16 -35.25 -18.07
N GLY A 6 30.64 -34.73 -19.20
CA GLY A 6 30.29 -33.31 -19.35
C GLY A 6 28.88 -32.86 -18.93
N SER A 7 27.95 -33.76 -18.60
CA SER A 7 26.52 -33.40 -18.65
C SER A 7 25.81 -33.19 -17.30
N ARG A 8 26.44 -33.53 -16.16
CA ARG A 8 25.79 -33.37 -14.83
C ARG A 8 25.98 -31.99 -14.21
N LEU A 9 27.08 -31.31 -14.52
CA LEU A 9 27.38 -29.95 -14.02
C LEU A 9 26.55 -28.89 -14.75
N SER A 10 26.33 -29.04 -16.06
CA SER A 10 25.50 -28.13 -16.85
C SER A 10 24.02 -28.20 -16.48
N ALA A 11 23.49 -29.39 -16.18
CA ALA A 11 22.11 -29.55 -15.73
C ALA A 11 21.84 -28.90 -14.37
N ARG A 12 22.80 -28.99 -13.43
CA ARG A 12 22.72 -28.30 -12.14
C ARG A 12 22.83 -26.78 -12.27
N GLN A 13 23.67 -26.29 -13.19
CA GLN A 13 23.77 -24.86 -13.48
C GLN A 13 22.49 -24.30 -14.13
N ALA A 14 21.86 -25.04 -15.04
CA ALA A 14 20.60 -24.64 -15.67
C ALA A 14 19.45 -24.54 -14.66
N SER A 15 19.29 -25.56 -13.80
CA SER A 15 18.29 -25.54 -12.73
C SER A 15 18.49 -24.40 -11.75
N PHE A 16 19.74 -24.06 -11.40
CA PHE A 16 20.03 -22.90 -10.55
C PHE A 16 19.67 -21.56 -11.21
N LEU A 17 19.89 -21.42 -12.53
CA LEU A 17 19.50 -20.22 -13.27
C LEU A 17 17.98 -20.07 -13.40
N GLU A 18 17.26 -21.17 -13.62
CA GLU A 18 15.78 -21.17 -13.60
C GLU A 18 15.24 -20.77 -12.22
N GLU A 19 15.87 -21.24 -11.15
CA GLU A 19 15.52 -20.84 -9.79
C GLU A 19 15.81 -19.36 -9.51
N LEU A 20 16.95 -18.84 -9.96
CA LEU A 20 17.26 -17.41 -9.82
C LEU A 20 16.27 -16.54 -10.59
N GLN A 21 15.91 -16.94 -11.80
CA GLN A 21 14.92 -16.24 -12.61
C GLN A 21 13.55 -16.22 -11.91
N HIS A 22 13.08 -17.37 -11.42
CA HIS A 22 11.83 -17.47 -10.68
C HIS A 22 11.84 -16.59 -9.42
N THR A 23 12.98 -16.50 -8.71
CA THR A 23 13.11 -15.63 -7.53
C THR A 23 13.05 -14.15 -7.89
N SER A 24 13.63 -13.77 -9.05
CA SER A 24 13.55 -12.42 -9.60
C SER A 24 12.12 -12.04 -9.96
N ASP A 25 11.42 -12.92 -10.67
CA ASP A 25 10.03 -12.70 -11.09
C ASP A 25 9.11 -12.53 -9.87
N CYS A 26 9.30 -13.37 -8.84
CA CYS A 26 8.59 -13.23 -7.57
C CYS A 26 8.83 -11.89 -6.85
N ASN A 27 10.06 -11.35 -6.91
CA ASN A 27 10.38 -10.07 -6.31
C ASN A 27 9.69 -8.91 -7.05
N GLU A 28 9.60 -8.98 -8.38
CA GLU A 28 8.84 -8.02 -9.18
C GLU A 28 7.34 -8.07 -8.84
N THR A 29 6.75 -9.26 -8.69
CA THR A 29 5.34 -9.41 -8.25
C THR A 29 5.09 -8.77 -6.87
N VAL A 30 6.02 -8.94 -5.93
CA VAL A 30 5.93 -8.33 -4.60
C VAL A 30 6.02 -6.81 -4.68
N LYS A 31 6.93 -6.29 -5.52
CA LYS A 31 7.08 -4.85 -5.74
C LYS A 31 5.83 -4.25 -6.36
N GLU A 32 5.27 -4.87 -7.40
CA GLU A 32 4.01 -4.45 -8.01
C GLU A 32 2.87 -4.45 -7.00
N LEU A 33 2.76 -5.48 -6.16
CA LEU A 33 1.75 -5.55 -5.10
C LEU A 33 1.88 -4.38 -4.09
N LEU A 34 3.11 -4.00 -3.73
CA LEU A 34 3.36 -2.88 -2.82
C LEU A 34 2.97 -1.55 -3.47
N GLU A 35 3.33 -1.34 -4.73
CA GLU A 35 2.96 -0.14 -5.50
C GLU A 35 1.43 -0.02 -5.63
N LEU A 36 0.74 -1.11 -5.97
CA LEU A 36 -0.73 -1.14 -6.04
C LEU A 36 -1.38 -0.85 -4.68
N LYS A 37 -0.81 -1.33 -3.58
CA LYS A 37 -1.31 -1.03 -2.22
C LYS A 37 -1.15 0.45 -1.86
N GLU A 38 -0.02 1.06 -2.21
CA GLU A 38 0.19 2.49 -1.98
C GLU A 38 -0.77 3.33 -2.84
N ASN A 39 -1.00 2.92 -4.09
CA ASN A 39 -2.04 3.52 -4.92
C ASN A 39 -3.43 3.42 -4.28
N SER A 40 -3.82 2.25 -3.75
CA SER A 40 -5.10 2.11 -3.02
C SER A 40 -5.17 3.03 -1.80
N ARG A 41 -4.06 3.26 -1.09
CA ARG A 41 -3.99 4.20 0.03
C ARG A 41 -4.23 5.63 -0.44
N GLN A 42 -3.58 6.06 -1.52
CA GLN A 42 -3.75 7.40 -2.07
C GLN A 42 -5.18 7.66 -2.56
N ILE A 43 -5.78 6.70 -3.27
CA ILE A 43 -7.17 6.79 -3.74
C ILE A 43 -8.13 6.95 -2.55
N ARG A 44 -7.95 6.17 -1.48
CA ARG A 44 -8.74 6.31 -0.25
C ARG A 44 -8.55 7.66 0.43
N SER A 45 -7.34 8.21 0.43
CA SER A 45 -7.08 9.57 0.95
C SER A 45 -7.88 10.61 0.15
N ASN A 46 -7.83 10.55 -1.17
CA ASN A 46 -8.57 11.46 -2.05
C ASN A 46 -10.09 11.38 -1.78
N LEU A 47 -10.61 10.17 -1.53
CA LEU A 47 -12.02 9.97 -1.17
C LEU A 47 -12.39 10.67 0.14
N VAL A 48 -11.53 10.58 1.16
CA VAL A 48 -11.73 11.26 2.45
C VAL A 48 -11.73 12.78 2.26
N ASP A 49 -10.76 13.33 1.53
CA ASP A 49 -10.69 14.76 1.25
C ASP A 49 -11.96 15.27 0.55
N LEU A 50 -12.48 14.49 -0.39
CA LEU A 50 -13.70 14.80 -1.11
C LEU A 50 -14.94 14.78 -0.20
N GLN A 51 -15.02 13.80 0.72
CA GLN A 51 -16.07 13.75 1.74
C GLN A 51 -16.02 14.95 2.69
N VAL A 52 -14.82 15.39 3.08
CA VAL A 52 -14.62 16.59 3.90
C VAL A 52 -15.10 17.83 3.14
N LYS A 53 -14.69 18.02 1.88
CA LYS A 53 -15.16 19.12 1.02
C LYS A 53 -16.69 19.17 0.94
N ARG A 54 -17.32 18.02 0.74
CA ARG A 54 -18.78 17.91 0.69
C ARG A 54 -19.43 18.28 2.03
N LYS A 55 -18.89 17.80 3.14
CA LYS A 55 -19.41 18.13 4.49
C LYS A 55 -19.32 19.64 4.75
N CYS A 56 -18.20 20.27 4.42
CA CYS A 56 -18.02 21.72 4.53
C CYS A 56 -19.01 22.50 3.65
N LEU A 57 -19.22 22.04 2.41
CA LEU A 57 -20.19 22.63 1.48
C LEU A 57 -21.62 22.59 2.06
N LEU A 58 -22.06 21.44 2.57
CA LEU A 58 -23.40 21.26 3.15
C LEU A 58 -23.58 22.10 4.42
N HIS A 59 -22.55 22.17 5.27
CA HIS A 59 -22.59 23.02 6.46
C HIS A 59 -22.70 24.51 6.10
N GLY A 60 -21.98 24.95 5.07
CA GLY A 60 -22.10 26.31 4.54
C GLY A 60 -23.51 26.62 4.04
N LEU A 61 -24.12 25.70 3.28
CA LEU A 61 -25.49 25.82 2.79
C LEU A 61 -26.50 25.93 3.94
N GLU A 62 -26.36 25.10 4.97
CA GLU A 62 -27.23 25.11 6.14
C GLU A 62 -27.16 26.45 6.89
N LYS A 63 -25.95 26.95 7.16
CA LYS A 63 -25.73 28.24 7.82
C LYS A 63 -26.36 29.38 7.02
N TRP A 64 -26.22 29.36 5.70
CA TRP A 64 -26.80 30.38 4.83
C TRP A 64 -28.34 30.33 4.81
N SER A 65 -28.91 29.13 4.81
CA SER A 65 -30.37 28.94 4.92
C SER A 65 -30.91 29.53 6.23
N ARG A 66 -30.25 29.25 7.37
CA ARG A 66 -30.64 29.79 8.67
C ARG A 66 -30.61 31.32 8.71
N LEU A 67 -29.56 31.94 8.17
CA LEU A 67 -29.43 33.40 8.07
C LEU A 67 -30.53 34.02 7.20
N SER A 68 -30.85 33.38 6.07
CA SER A 68 -31.94 33.82 5.18
C SER A 68 -33.31 33.74 5.88
N ASP A 69 -33.57 32.66 6.61
CA ASP A 69 -34.83 32.46 7.34
C ASP A 69 -34.98 33.44 8.51
N MET A 70 -33.89 33.78 9.20
CA MET A 70 -33.87 34.81 10.24
C MET A 70 -34.17 36.20 9.66
N ALA A 71 -33.53 36.55 8.54
CA ALA A 71 -33.77 37.82 7.87
C ALA A 71 -35.23 37.95 7.40
N ARG A 72 -35.84 36.85 6.94
CA ARG A 72 -37.25 36.81 6.52
C ARG A 72 -38.24 36.97 7.68
N ARG A 73 -37.90 36.43 8.87
CA ARG A 73 -38.75 36.50 10.07
C ARG A 73 -38.73 37.86 10.75
N ASN A 74 -37.62 38.59 10.69
CA ASN A 74 -37.53 39.94 11.21
C ASN A 74 -38.17 40.96 10.23
N ARG A 75 -39.49 41.18 10.29
CA ARG A 75 -40.19 42.15 9.40
C ARG A 75 -39.69 43.59 9.53
N GLN A 76 -39.30 44.04 10.73
CA GLN A 76 -38.65 45.36 10.94
C GLN A 76 -37.15 45.36 10.60
N GLY A 77 -36.47 44.21 10.74
CA GLY A 77 -35.07 44.03 10.34
C GLY A 77 -34.89 43.84 8.83
N SER A 78 -35.94 43.44 8.11
CA SER A 78 -35.94 43.25 6.66
C SER A 78 -35.79 44.57 5.92
N GLU A 79 -36.37 45.68 6.41
CA GLU A 79 -36.13 47.02 5.85
C GLU A 79 -34.72 47.52 6.17
N VAL A 80 -34.21 47.27 7.39
CA VAL A 80 -32.86 47.65 7.79
C VAL A 80 -31.80 46.84 7.02
N LEU A 81 -32.00 45.54 6.85
CA LEU A 81 -31.13 44.64 6.09
C LEU A 81 -31.24 44.90 4.59
N ALA A 82 -32.42 45.21 4.05
CA ALA A 82 -32.58 45.64 2.66
C ALA A 82 -31.95 47.01 2.41
N ARG A 83 -31.91 47.93 3.38
CA ARG A 83 -31.16 49.19 3.27
C ARG A 83 -29.65 49.00 3.41
N LYS A 84 -29.19 48.06 4.24
CA LYS A 84 -27.76 47.73 4.43
C LYS A 84 -27.18 46.90 3.27
N TYR A 85 -28.01 46.07 2.63
CA TYR A 85 -27.66 45.21 1.50
C TYR A 85 -28.73 45.31 0.38
N PRO A 86 -28.83 46.47 -0.29
CA PRO A 86 -29.91 46.77 -1.24
C PRO A 86 -29.85 45.99 -2.55
N GLY A 87 -28.76 45.27 -2.82
CA GLY A 87 -28.55 44.59 -4.09
C GLY A 87 -29.32 43.28 -4.27
N SER A 88 -29.56 42.47 -3.24
CA SER A 88 -30.07 41.12 -3.48
C SER A 88 -30.35 40.31 -2.22
N MET A 89 -31.64 40.01 -2.01
CA MET A 89 -32.05 38.97 -1.04
C MET A 89 -32.84 37.84 -1.69
N ARG A 90 -33.46 38.05 -2.85
CA ARG A 90 -34.31 37.04 -3.52
C ARG A 90 -33.65 36.39 -4.73
N GLY A 91 -32.92 37.18 -5.54
CA GLY A 91 -32.20 36.72 -6.72
C GLY A 91 -30.93 35.92 -6.39
N GLU A 92 -30.03 36.46 -5.55
CA GLU A 92 -28.79 35.75 -5.21
C GLU A 92 -29.00 34.58 -4.27
N ALA A 93 -30.02 34.57 -3.39
CA ALA A 93 -30.31 33.40 -2.55
C ALA A 93 -30.64 32.16 -3.41
N THR A 94 -31.41 32.36 -4.48
CA THR A 94 -31.75 31.30 -5.44
C THR A 94 -30.52 30.88 -6.27
N LYS A 95 -29.71 31.86 -6.73
CA LYS A 95 -28.47 31.59 -7.44
C LYS A 95 -27.47 30.82 -6.56
N LEU A 96 -27.31 31.20 -5.31
CA LEU A 96 -26.43 30.57 -4.34
C LEU A 96 -26.88 29.14 -4.01
N LYS A 97 -28.17 28.92 -3.75
CA LYS A 97 -28.71 27.56 -3.56
C LYS A 97 -28.48 26.68 -4.79
N SER A 98 -28.63 27.23 -6.00
CA SER A 98 -28.33 26.51 -7.24
C SER A 98 -26.83 26.23 -7.40
N PHE A 99 -25.95 27.15 -6.98
CA PHE A 99 -24.51 26.95 -6.94
C PHE A 99 -24.14 25.80 -6.01
N TYR A 100 -24.60 25.82 -4.76
CA TYR A 100 -24.34 24.73 -3.80
C TYR A 100 -24.81 23.36 -4.33
N ARG A 101 -25.99 23.30 -4.98
CA ARG A 101 -26.48 22.07 -5.61
C ARG A 101 -25.60 21.59 -6.76
N ARG A 102 -25.14 22.48 -7.63
CA ARG A 102 -24.21 22.13 -8.73
C ARG A 102 -22.89 21.60 -8.19
N VAL A 103 -22.34 22.22 -7.14
CA VAL A 103 -21.10 21.78 -6.52
C VAL A 103 -21.29 20.42 -5.83
N ASP A 104 -22.40 20.19 -5.11
CA ASP A 104 -22.68 18.88 -4.50
C ASP A 104 -22.81 17.77 -5.57
N ALA A 105 -23.51 18.05 -6.68
CA ALA A 105 -23.63 17.10 -7.80
C ALA A 105 -22.26 16.77 -8.41
N ARG A 106 -21.39 17.77 -8.59
CA ARG A 106 -20.02 17.56 -9.08
C ARG A 106 -19.19 16.72 -8.10
N LEU A 107 -19.28 17.01 -6.80
CA LEU A 107 -18.60 16.20 -5.78
C LEU A 107 -19.13 14.76 -5.74
N GLN A 108 -20.41 14.53 -6.00
CA GLN A 108 -20.93 13.16 -6.10
C GLN A 108 -20.38 12.42 -7.33
N HIS A 109 -20.22 13.11 -8.46
CA HIS A 109 -19.60 12.52 -9.65
C HIS A 109 -18.12 12.18 -9.38
N GLU A 110 -17.35 13.14 -8.86
CA GLU A 110 -15.93 12.93 -8.52
C GLU A 110 -15.77 11.79 -7.49
N LYS A 111 -16.73 11.64 -6.56
CA LYS A 111 -16.77 10.52 -5.62
C LYS A 111 -16.90 9.18 -6.35
N ALA A 112 -17.88 9.08 -7.25
CA ALA A 112 -18.12 7.85 -8.01
C ALA A 112 -16.92 7.47 -8.88
N ASP A 113 -16.24 8.46 -9.48
CA ASP A 113 -15.01 8.24 -10.26
C ASP A 113 -13.89 7.66 -9.38
N ILE A 114 -13.67 8.24 -8.19
CA ILE A 114 -12.65 7.76 -7.23
C ILE A 114 -13.00 6.35 -6.72
N GLU A 115 -14.27 6.08 -6.41
CA GLU A 115 -14.72 4.75 -5.99
C GLU A 115 -14.54 3.71 -7.11
N SER A 116 -14.77 4.08 -8.37
CA SER A 116 -14.51 3.23 -9.54
C SER A 116 -13.01 2.94 -9.70
N GLN A 117 -12.14 3.94 -9.53
CA GLN A 117 -10.69 3.76 -9.55
C GLN A 117 -10.23 2.80 -8.44
N LEU A 118 -10.81 2.91 -7.24
CA LEU A 118 -10.49 2.02 -6.12
C LEU A 118 -10.86 0.57 -6.45
N LEU A 119 -12.07 0.34 -6.97
CA LEU A 119 -12.53 -1.00 -7.39
C LEU A 119 -11.63 -1.61 -8.47
N ALA A 120 -11.24 -0.80 -9.47
CA ALA A 120 -10.33 -1.23 -10.52
C ALA A 120 -8.95 -1.61 -9.94
N ASN A 121 -8.46 -0.86 -8.95
CA ASN A 121 -7.17 -1.13 -8.31
C ASN A 121 -7.23 -2.37 -7.41
N ASP A 122 -8.30 -2.54 -6.64
CA ASP A 122 -8.52 -3.73 -5.81
C ASP A 122 -8.60 -5.00 -6.68
N GLY A 123 -9.23 -4.92 -7.86
CA GLY A 123 -9.24 -6.00 -8.84
C GLY A 123 -7.85 -6.35 -9.40
N LYS A 124 -6.95 -5.36 -9.56
CA LYS A 124 -5.54 -5.62 -9.93
C LYS A 124 -4.77 -6.28 -8.80
N ILE A 125 -4.98 -5.83 -7.55
CA ILE A 125 -4.33 -6.41 -6.37
C ILE A 125 -4.65 -7.91 -6.25
N GLU A 126 -5.91 -8.31 -6.45
CA GLU A 126 -6.28 -9.73 -6.37
C GLU A 126 -5.63 -10.56 -7.49
N LYS A 127 -5.51 -10.04 -8.72
CA LYS A 127 -4.79 -10.73 -9.80
C LYS A 127 -3.31 -10.95 -9.46
N VAL A 128 -2.61 -9.90 -9.02
CA VAL A 128 -1.19 -9.96 -8.66
C VAL A 128 -0.97 -10.88 -7.46
N LYS A 129 -1.89 -10.91 -6.49
CA LYS A 129 -1.84 -11.88 -5.39
C LYS A 129 -1.96 -13.30 -5.90
N ASP A 130 -2.89 -13.54 -6.81
CA ASP A 130 -3.17 -14.87 -7.34
C ASP A 130 -1.98 -15.42 -8.13
N GLU A 131 -1.36 -14.56 -8.94
CA GLU A 131 -0.10 -14.82 -9.65
C GLU A 131 1.05 -15.06 -8.66
N GLY A 132 1.11 -14.31 -7.55
CA GLY A 132 2.13 -14.42 -6.51
C GLY A 132 1.96 -15.55 -5.49
N ARG A 133 0.86 -16.31 -5.49
CA ARG A 133 0.64 -17.40 -4.50
C ARG A 133 1.68 -18.52 -4.62
N GLY A 134 2.08 -18.87 -5.84
CA GLY A 134 3.13 -19.87 -6.08
C GLY A 134 4.51 -19.43 -5.56
N CYS A 135 4.79 -18.13 -5.63
CA CYS A 135 6.04 -17.53 -5.16
C CYS A 135 6.23 -17.62 -3.65
N ARG A 136 5.17 -17.43 -2.87
CA ARG A 136 5.26 -17.37 -1.41
C ARG A 136 5.55 -18.76 -0.79
N ALA A 137 4.93 -19.81 -1.32
CA ALA A 137 5.20 -21.19 -0.88
C ALA A 137 6.63 -21.62 -1.23
N ALA A 138 7.08 -21.33 -2.46
CA ALA A 138 8.44 -21.65 -2.92
C ALA A 138 9.52 -20.87 -2.16
N GLN A 139 9.28 -19.59 -1.80
CA GLN A 139 10.22 -18.82 -0.97
C GLN A 139 10.27 -19.30 0.48
N GLN A 140 9.13 -19.71 1.05
CA GLN A 140 9.06 -20.21 2.44
C GLN A 140 9.87 -21.50 2.60
N GLU A 141 9.67 -22.47 1.71
CA GLU A 141 10.38 -23.76 1.71
C GLU A 141 11.90 -23.56 1.58
N LYS A 142 12.34 -22.65 0.71
CA LYS A 142 13.76 -22.32 0.56
C LYS A 142 14.34 -21.57 1.77
N TYR A 143 13.56 -20.68 2.39
CA TYR A 143 14.01 -19.99 3.61
C TYR A 143 14.22 -20.98 4.77
N GLU A 144 13.34 -21.97 4.88
CA GLU A 144 13.47 -23.07 5.85
C GLU A 144 14.70 -23.94 5.55
N GLU A 145 14.95 -24.29 4.28
CA GLU A 145 16.14 -25.04 3.87
C GLU A 145 17.44 -24.27 4.15
N TYR A 146 17.48 -22.97 3.82
CA TYR A 146 18.61 -22.09 4.11
C TYR A 146 18.88 -21.99 5.62
N THR A 147 17.82 -21.86 6.43
CA THR A 147 17.93 -21.79 7.90
C THR A 147 18.48 -23.10 8.47
N LEU A 148 18.01 -24.25 7.97
CA LEU A 148 18.54 -25.56 8.34
C LEU A 148 20.03 -25.69 8.00
N LEU A 149 20.43 -25.23 6.81
CA LEU A 149 21.82 -25.25 6.37
C LEU A 149 22.71 -24.38 7.28
N ARG A 150 22.22 -23.19 7.64
CA ARG A 150 22.92 -22.27 8.53
C ARG A 150 23.16 -22.88 9.91
N ASN A 151 22.16 -23.57 10.46
CA ASN A 151 22.28 -24.29 11.73
C ASN A 151 23.28 -25.44 11.65
N LYS A 152 23.29 -26.21 10.55
CA LYS A 152 24.30 -27.26 10.33
C LYS A 152 25.72 -26.70 10.28
N ILE A 153 25.92 -25.57 9.59
CA ILE A 153 27.22 -24.89 9.54
C ILE A 153 27.64 -24.43 10.92
N ALA A 154 26.74 -23.81 11.69
CA ALA A 154 27.01 -23.38 13.06
C ALA A 154 27.46 -24.56 13.95
N ASN A 155 26.73 -25.69 13.89
CA ASN A 155 27.11 -26.91 14.62
C ASN A 155 28.48 -27.45 14.19
N CYS A 156 28.78 -27.46 12.90
CA CYS A 156 30.11 -27.86 12.41
C CYS A 156 31.22 -26.93 12.92
N GLN A 157 30.99 -25.62 12.95
CA GLN A 157 31.95 -24.65 13.46
C GLN A 157 32.16 -24.80 14.97
N GLU A 158 31.10 -25.04 15.72
CA GLU A 158 31.18 -25.31 17.16
C GLU A 158 31.94 -26.62 17.45
N HIS A 159 31.63 -27.69 16.71
CA HIS A 159 32.37 -28.94 16.80
C HIS A 159 33.86 -28.76 16.47
N GLN A 160 34.18 -27.96 15.44
CA GLN A 160 35.57 -27.63 15.11
C GLN A 160 36.30 -26.93 16.26
N ARG A 161 35.65 -25.98 16.95
CA ARG A 161 36.23 -25.33 18.13
C ARG A 161 36.50 -26.33 19.25
N HIS A 162 35.57 -27.24 19.52
CA HIS A 162 35.73 -28.27 20.54
C HIS A 162 36.88 -29.23 20.20
N CYS A 163 36.98 -29.65 18.94
CA CYS A 163 38.09 -30.48 18.48
C CYS A 163 39.44 -29.77 18.57
N LEU A 164 39.51 -28.48 18.22
CA LEU A 164 40.71 -27.67 18.38
C LEU A 164 41.11 -27.51 19.85
N PHE A 165 40.13 -27.27 20.74
CA PHE A 165 40.35 -27.15 22.17
C PHE A 165 40.83 -28.48 22.81
N ALA A 166 40.22 -29.60 22.43
CA ALA A 166 40.71 -30.92 22.84
C ALA A 166 42.15 -31.12 22.36
N ARG A 167 42.44 -30.80 21.10
CA ARG A 167 43.80 -30.92 20.56
C ARG A 167 44.83 -30.09 21.34
N THR A 168 44.47 -28.91 21.85
CA THR A 168 45.34 -28.11 22.72
C THR A 168 45.54 -28.71 24.11
N LEU A 169 44.53 -29.39 24.69
CA LEU A 169 44.66 -30.07 26.00
C LEU A 169 45.57 -31.30 25.95
N TRP A 170 45.68 -31.93 24.78
CA TRP A 170 46.51 -33.13 24.56
C TRP A 170 47.85 -32.84 23.88
N GLN A 171 48.23 -31.56 23.71
CA GLN A 171 49.61 -31.27 23.32
C GLN A 171 50.53 -31.64 24.49
N PRO A 172 51.58 -32.46 24.26
CA PRO A 172 52.57 -32.72 25.30
C PRO A 172 53.14 -31.36 25.73
N THR A 173 53.02 -31.05 27.02
CA THR A 173 53.75 -29.93 27.61
C THR A 173 55.20 -30.05 27.15
N PRO A 174 55.77 -29.05 26.46
CA PRO A 174 57.19 -29.10 26.16
C PRO A 174 57.90 -29.24 27.49
N CYS A 175 58.64 -30.34 27.65
CA CYS A 175 59.50 -30.59 28.79
C CYS A 175 60.49 -29.42 28.81
N GLY A 176 60.19 -28.40 29.61
CA GLY A 176 61.06 -27.25 29.80
C GLY A 176 62.32 -27.73 30.53
N VAL A 177 63.45 -27.53 29.85
CA VAL A 177 64.82 -27.30 30.33
C VAL A 177 65.23 -27.99 31.63
#